data_AF-K7B1A4-F1
#
_entry.id   AF-K7B1A4-F1
#
_cell.length_a   1.000
_cell.length_b   1.000
_cell.length_c   1.000
_cell.angle_alpha   90.00
_cell.angle_beta   90.00
_cell.angle_gamma   90.00
#
_symmetry.space_group_name_H-M   'P 1'
#
loop_
_entity.id
_entity.type
_entity.pdbx_description
1 polymer ?
#
loop_
_entity_poly.entity_id
_entity_poly.type
_entity_poly.pdbx_seq_one_letter_code
_entity_poly.pdbx_strand_id
1 'polypeptide(L)'
;PRPMKGMLTGPVTILNWSFVRNDQPRFETCYQIALAIKKEVEDLEAGGIQVIQIDEAALREGLPLRKSEHAFYLDWAVHSFRITNCGVQDTTQIHTHMCYSNFNDIIHSIINMDADVITIENSRSDEKLLSVFREGVTYGAGIGPGVYDIHSPRIPTAEEIA
;
A
#
# COMPACT_ATOMS: atom_id res chain seq x y z
N PRO A 1 1.85 7.81 -26.69
CA PRO A 1 1.07 6.89 -25.82
C PRO A 1 1.38 7.24 -24.36
N ARG A 2 0.40 7.12 -23.44
CA ARG A 2 0.63 7.34 -22.00
C ARG A 2 0.88 5.99 -21.32
N PRO A 3 1.68 5.92 -20.23
CA PRO A 3 1.80 4.70 -19.44
C PRO A 3 0.42 4.25 -18.93
N MET A 4 0.14 2.94 -19.02
CA MET A 4 -1.03 2.30 -18.43
C MET A 4 -0.60 1.61 -17.14
N LYS A 5 -1.36 1.78 -16.05
CA LYS A 5 -1.10 1.07 -14.79
C LYS A 5 -1.82 -0.27 -14.75
N GLY A 6 -1.14 -1.34 -14.36
CA GLY A 6 -1.77 -2.56 -13.88
C GLY A 6 -2.37 -2.33 -12.49
N MET A 7 -3.50 -2.98 -12.18
CA MET A 7 -4.20 -2.80 -10.89
C MET A 7 -4.40 -4.15 -10.22
N LEU A 8 -3.89 -4.30 -9.01
CA LEU A 8 -4.01 -5.49 -8.19
C LEU A 8 -4.41 -5.12 -6.76
N THR A 9 -5.07 -6.03 -6.08
CA THR A 9 -5.31 -5.94 -4.64
C THR A 9 -4.21 -6.68 -3.90
N GLY A 10 -3.65 -6.07 -2.86
CA GLY A 10 -2.58 -6.64 -2.07
C GLY A 10 -3.02 -7.85 -1.21
N PRO A 11 -2.06 -8.70 -0.82
CA PRO A 11 -2.35 -9.95 -0.12
C PRO A 11 -2.97 -9.75 1.26
N VAL A 12 -2.64 -8.66 1.96
CA VAL A 12 -3.16 -8.40 3.31
C VAL A 12 -4.63 -8.00 3.24
N THR A 13 -5.01 -7.20 2.24
CA THR A 13 -6.39 -6.81 2.01
C THR A 13 -7.27 -7.98 1.64
N ILE A 14 -6.83 -8.83 0.70
CA ILE A 14 -7.55 -10.07 0.35
C ILE A 14 -7.74 -10.95 1.60
N LEU A 15 -6.70 -11.10 2.42
CA LEU A 15 -6.77 -11.88 3.66
C LEU A 15 -7.77 -11.28 4.67
N ASN A 16 -7.70 -9.99 4.92
CA ASN A 16 -8.50 -9.33 5.95
C ASN A 16 -10.00 -9.24 5.59
N TRP A 17 -10.32 -9.11 4.30
CA TRP A 17 -11.71 -9.09 3.81
C TRP A 17 -12.28 -10.46 3.43
N SER A 18 -11.60 -11.54 3.83
CA SER A 18 -12.04 -12.92 3.61
C SER A 18 -12.33 -13.64 4.93
N PHE A 19 -13.18 -14.66 4.86
CA PHE A 19 -13.24 -15.69 5.91
C PHE A 19 -12.06 -16.64 5.75
N VAL A 20 -10.95 -16.31 6.43
CA VAL A 20 -9.71 -17.09 6.39
C VAL A 20 -9.89 -18.43 7.10
N ARG A 21 -9.32 -19.50 6.53
CA ARG A 21 -9.19 -20.81 7.19
C ARG A 21 -8.55 -20.69 8.58
N ASN A 22 -8.95 -21.56 9.51
CA ASN A 22 -8.58 -21.48 10.93
C ASN A 22 -7.68 -22.62 11.42
N ASP A 23 -7.10 -23.39 10.50
CA ASP A 23 -6.26 -24.56 10.73
C ASP A 23 -4.76 -24.30 10.50
N GLN A 24 -4.38 -23.06 10.16
CA GLN A 24 -2.99 -22.60 10.07
C GLN A 24 -2.88 -21.11 10.47
N PRO A 25 -1.67 -20.60 10.76
CA PRO A 25 -1.49 -19.18 11.04
C PRO A 25 -1.90 -18.29 9.85
N ARG A 26 -2.46 -17.11 10.15
CA ARG A 26 -2.89 -16.13 9.12
C ARG A 26 -1.76 -15.72 8.18
N PHE A 27 -0.55 -15.51 8.71
CA PHE A 27 0.60 -15.09 7.91
C PHE A 27 0.99 -16.15 6.86
N GLU A 28 0.82 -17.43 7.16
CA GLU A 28 1.11 -18.51 6.22
C GLU A 28 0.15 -18.47 5.03
N THR A 29 -1.14 -18.22 5.30
CA THR A 29 -2.13 -17.99 4.24
C THR A 29 -1.82 -16.70 3.46
N CYS A 30 -1.39 -15.64 4.14
CA CYS A 30 -1.04 -14.37 3.49
C CYS A 30 0.14 -14.53 2.52
N TYR A 31 1.17 -15.29 2.90
CA TYR A 31 2.29 -15.59 2.01
C TYR A 31 1.88 -16.40 0.78
N GLN A 32 0.93 -17.33 0.93
CA GLN A 32 0.38 -18.07 -0.23
C GLN A 32 -0.35 -17.13 -1.20
N ILE A 33 -1.15 -16.19 -0.68
CA ILE A 33 -1.80 -15.15 -1.50
C ILE A 33 -0.74 -14.27 -2.18
N ALA A 34 0.30 -13.85 -1.43
CA ALA A 34 1.37 -13.02 -1.96
C ALA A 34 2.13 -13.70 -3.11
N LEU A 35 2.41 -15.00 -3.01
CA LEU A 35 3.03 -15.79 -4.09
C LEU A 35 2.13 -15.88 -5.33
N ALA A 36 0.80 -15.94 -5.17
CA ALA A 36 -0.12 -15.91 -6.28
C ALA A 36 -0.12 -14.54 -6.99
N ILE A 37 -0.15 -13.45 -6.21
CA ILE A 37 -0.06 -12.08 -6.75
C ILE A 37 1.29 -11.85 -7.42
N LYS A 38 2.38 -12.38 -6.87
CA LYS A 38 3.73 -12.30 -7.46
C LYS A 38 3.72 -12.77 -8.91
N LYS A 39 3.06 -13.89 -9.19
CA LYS A 39 2.94 -14.40 -10.55
C LYS A 39 2.19 -13.43 -11.46
N GLU A 40 1.09 -12.85 -11.00
CA GLU A 40 0.33 -11.87 -11.79
C GLU A 40 1.13 -10.60 -12.06
N VAL A 41 1.92 -10.13 -11.08
CA VAL A 41 2.84 -8.99 -11.26
C VAL A 41 3.88 -9.29 -12.35
N GLU A 42 4.48 -10.48 -12.32
CA GLU A 42 5.45 -10.92 -13.32
C GLU A 42 4.80 -11.08 -14.72
N ASP A 43 3.57 -11.59 -14.79
CA ASP A 43 2.82 -11.73 -16.04
C ASP A 43 2.44 -10.34 -16.62
N LEU A 44 2.06 -9.37 -15.78
CA LEU A 44 1.80 -7.98 -16.20
C LEU A 44 3.07 -7.31 -16.74
N GLU A 45 4.20 -7.47 -16.05
CA GLU A 45 5.50 -6.95 -16.49
C GLU A 45 5.91 -7.56 -17.84
N ALA A 46 5.81 -8.89 -17.98
CA ALA A 46 6.07 -9.59 -19.24
C ALA A 46 5.10 -9.18 -20.37
N GLY A 47 3.87 -8.80 -20.02
CA GLY A 47 2.88 -8.21 -20.90
C GLY A 47 3.17 -6.77 -21.34
N GLY A 48 4.24 -6.15 -20.80
CA GLY A 48 4.70 -4.80 -21.15
C GLY A 48 4.14 -3.68 -20.26
N ILE A 49 3.50 -4.02 -19.14
CA ILE A 49 3.06 -3.02 -18.15
C ILE A 49 4.28 -2.58 -17.33
N GLN A 50 4.62 -1.29 -17.43
CA GLN A 50 5.78 -0.71 -16.75
C GLN A 50 5.45 -0.03 -15.41
N VAL A 51 4.17 0.09 -15.08
CA VAL A 51 3.69 0.65 -13.82
C VAL A 51 2.62 -0.28 -13.26
N ILE A 52 2.84 -0.84 -12.07
CA ILE A 52 1.91 -1.78 -11.45
C ILE A 52 1.54 -1.23 -10.09
N GLN A 53 0.24 -1.12 -9.83
CA GLN A 53 -0.29 -0.64 -8.57
C GLN A 53 -0.89 -1.81 -7.77
N ILE A 54 -0.46 -1.94 -6.52
CA ILE A 54 -0.88 -2.99 -5.58
C ILE A 54 -1.48 -2.32 -4.34
N ASP A 55 -2.80 -2.37 -4.21
CA ASP A 55 -3.54 -1.61 -3.21
C ASP A 55 -3.69 -2.39 -1.90
N GLU A 56 -3.31 -1.78 -0.78
CA GLU A 56 -3.45 -2.36 0.57
C GLU A 56 -4.40 -1.52 1.44
N ALA A 57 -5.67 -1.48 1.02
CA ALA A 57 -6.73 -0.72 1.68
C ALA A 57 -7.00 -1.17 3.12
N ALA A 58 -6.78 -2.45 3.44
CA ALA A 58 -7.06 -3.04 4.75
C ALA A 58 -5.79 -3.43 5.53
N LEU A 59 -4.64 -2.80 5.23
CA LEU A 59 -3.37 -3.07 5.93
C LEU A 59 -3.51 -2.88 7.45
N ARG A 60 -4.22 -1.85 7.90
CA ARG A 60 -4.36 -1.53 9.32
C ARG A 60 -5.49 -2.31 10.01
N GLU A 61 -6.48 -2.77 9.26
CA GLU A 61 -7.68 -3.43 9.82
C GLU A 61 -7.35 -4.73 10.56
N GLY A 62 -6.30 -5.44 10.12
CA GLY A 62 -5.84 -6.67 10.77
C GLY A 62 -4.95 -6.45 12.00
N LEU A 63 -4.66 -5.20 12.39
CA LEU A 63 -3.82 -4.93 13.57
C LEU A 63 -4.44 -5.57 14.83
N PRO A 64 -3.66 -6.39 15.57
CA PRO A 64 -4.13 -6.93 16.84
C PRO A 64 -4.51 -5.83 17.83
N LEU A 65 -5.50 -6.08 18.68
CA LEU A 65 -5.89 -5.10 19.71
C LEU A 65 -4.77 -4.82 20.73
N ARG A 66 -3.86 -5.78 20.93
CA ARG A 66 -2.74 -5.65 21.85
C ARG A 66 -1.56 -4.98 21.15
N LYS A 67 -1.15 -3.81 21.64
CA LYS A 67 0.01 -3.06 21.12
C LYS A 67 1.30 -3.89 21.03
N SER A 68 1.52 -4.80 21.99
CA SER A 68 2.68 -5.70 21.99
C SER A 68 2.71 -6.70 20.83
N GLU A 69 1.56 -6.94 20.18
CA GLU A 69 1.43 -7.85 19.04
C GLU A 69 1.49 -7.13 17.69
N HIS A 70 1.46 -5.79 17.67
CA HIS A 70 1.48 -5.00 16.43
C HIS A 70 2.74 -5.26 15.59
N ALA A 71 3.91 -5.33 16.22
CA ALA A 71 5.18 -5.49 15.52
C ALA A 71 5.21 -6.79 14.69
N PHE A 72 4.73 -7.89 15.28
CA PHE A 72 4.65 -9.17 14.57
C PHE A 72 3.69 -9.11 13.39
N TYR A 73 2.51 -8.49 13.57
CA TYR A 73 1.55 -8.30 12.47
C TYR A 73 2.13 -7.50 11.31
N LEU A 74 2.70 -6.33 11.62
CA LEU A 74 3.22 -5.42 10.61
C LEU A 74 4.40 -6.03 9.86
N ASP A 75 5.24 -6.81 10.53
CA ASP A 75 6.37 -7.51 9.91
C ASP A 75 5.91 -8.46 8.79
N TRP A 76 5.01 -9.40 9.10
CA TRP A 76 4.56 -10.34 8.07
C TRP A 76 3.67 -9.68 7.02
N ALA A 77 2.89 -8.65 7.37
CA ALA A 77 2.05 -7.92 6.43
C ALA A 77 2.90 -7.20 5.37
N VAL A 78 3.95 -6.50 5.82
CA VAL A 78 4.92 -5.83 4.95
C VAL A 78 5.73 -6.83 4.14
N HIS A 79 6.13 -7.94 4.74
CA HIS A 79 6.82 -9.02 4.02
C HIS A 79 5.94 -9.61 2.91
N SER A 80 4.66 -9.89 3.18
CA SER A 80 3.70 -10.34 2.17
C SER A 80 3.61 -9.37 1.00
N PHE A 81 3.55 -8.06 1.26
CA PHE A 81 3.58 -7.06 0.20
C PHE A 81 4.85 -7.18 -0.65
N ARG A 82 6.04 -7.21 -0.05
CA ARG A 82 7.30 -7.31 -0.79
C ARG A 82 7.41 -8.59 -1.62
N ILE A 83 6.88 -9.71 -1.15
CA ILE A 83 6.85 -10.96 -1.93
C ILE A 83 6.15 -10.74 -3.29
N THR A 84 5.12 -9.89 -3.35
CA THR A 84 4.38 -9.65 -4.59
C THR A 84 5.20 -9.04 -5.71
N ASN A 85 6.29 -8.34 -5.42
CA ASN A 85 7.02 -7.56 -6.42
C ASN A 85 8.55 -7.64 -6.32
N CYS A 86 9.11 -8.41 -5.38
CA CYS A 86 10.56 -8.54 -5.21
C CYS A 86 11.33 -9.12 -6.43
N GLY A 87 10.64 -9.52 -7.50
CA GLY A 87 11.24 -10.04 -8.73
C GLY A 87 11.05 -9.15 -9.95
N VAL A 88 10.44 -7.97 -9.83
CA VAL A 88 10.29 -7.02 -10.94
C VAL A 88 11.63 -6.40 -11.30
N GLN A 89 11.75 -5.91 -12.53
CA GLN A 89 12.91 -5.15 -12.97
C GLN A 89 12.96 -3.77 -12.32
N ASP A 90 14.16 -3.22 -12.13
CA ASP A 90 14.38 -1.85 -11.63
C ASP A 90 13.68 -0.77 -12.48
N THR A 91 13.32 -1.10 -13.73
CA THR A 91 12.60 -0.20 -14.65
C THR A 91 11.08 -0.24 -14.48
N THR A 92 10.54 -1.21 -13.74
CA THR A 92 9.11 -1.38 -13.49
C THR A 92 8.74 -0.70 -12.19
N GLN A 93 7.85 0.28 -12.26
CA GLN A 93 7.50 1.10 -11.11
C GLN A 93 6.33 0.49 -10.32
N ILE A 94 6.55 0.22 -9.05
CA ILE A 94 5.56 -0.27 -8.10
C ILE A 94 4.90 0.88 -7.36
N HIS A 95 3.58 0.97 -7.53
CA HIS A 95 2.72 1.89 -6.78
C HIS A 95 2.00 1.12 -5.69
N THR A 96 1.76 1.74 -4.55
CA THR A 96 0.77 1.23 -3.58
C THR A 96 -0.18 2.34 -3.15
N HIS A 97 -1.44 1.97 -2.93
CA HIS A 97 -2.46 2.84 -2.36
C HIS A 97 -2.87 2.34 -0.98
N MET A 98 -3.03 3.27 -0.05
CA MET A 98 -3.59 2.99 1.28
C MET A 98 -4.67 4.02 1.60
N CYS A 99 -5.86 3.52 1.95
CA CYS A 99 -7.04 4.32 2.30
C CYS A 99 -6.97 4.88 3.73
N TYR A 100 -5.81 5.46 4.11
CA TYR A 100 -5.56 6.03 5.42
C TYR A 100 -4.93 7.42 5.29
N SER A 101 -5.13 8.25 6.31
CA SER A 101 -4.57 9.60 6.40
C SER A 101 -3.70 9.83 7.63
N ASN A 102 -3.65 8.86 8.56
CA ASN A 102 -2.81 8.93 9.76
C ASN A 102 -1.88 7.73 9.83
N PHE A 103 -0.58 8.01 9.75
CA PHE A 103 0.48 7.02 9.63
C PHE A 103 1.50 7.04 10.78
N ASN A 104 1.30 7.88 11.79
CA ASN A 104 2.28 8.09 12.87
C ASN A 104 2.73 6.77 13.51
N ASP A 105 1.79 5.84 13.69
CA ASP A 105 2.05 4.55 14.37
C ASP A 105 2.57 3.45 13.44
N ILE A 106 2.58 3.66 12.11
CA ILE A 106 2.94 2.64 11.10
C ILE A 106 3.91 3.14 10.02
N ILE A 107 4.45 4.35 10.15
CA ILE A 107 5.30 4.98 9.12
C ILE A 107 6.50 4.11 8.74
N HIS A 108 7.15 3.48 9.73
CA HIS A 108 8.27 2.58 9.47
C HIS A 108 7.85 1.34 8.68
N SER A 109 6.64 0.83 8.93
CA SER A 109 6.10 -0.29 8.15
C SER A 109 5.86 0.10 6.70
N ILE A 110 5.39 1.32 6.45
CA ILE A 110 5.19 1.87 5.10
C ILE A 110 6.52 2.00 4.35
N ILE A 111 7.56 2.53 4.98
CA ILE A 111 8.90 2.59 4.39
C ILE A 111 9.39 1.17 4.06
N ASN A 112 9.21 0.23 4.99
CA ASN A 112 9.66 -1.14 4.82
C ASN A 112 8.89 -1.91 3.74
N MET A 113 7.77 -1.39 3.24
CA MET A 113 7.10 -1.94 2.05
C MET A 113 7.90 -1.69 0.77
N ASP A 114 8.78 -0.69 0.77
CA ASP A 114 9.73 -0.43 -0.33
C ASP A 114 9.04 -0.21 -1.69
N ALA A 115 7.91 0.51 -1.68
CA ALA A 115 7.23 0.91 -2.91
C ALA A 115 7.88 2.17 -3.51
N ASP A 116 8.00 2.22 -4.84
CA ASP A 116 8.53 3.39 -5.53
C ASP A 116 7.65 4.63 -5.33
N VAL A 117 6.34 4.43 -5.33
CA VAL A 117 5.35 5.49 -5.13
C VAL A 117 4.23 5.01 -4.21
N ILE A 118 3.98 5.74 -3.13
CA ILE A 118 2.78 5.56 -2.31
C ILE A 118 1.77 6.67 -2.58
N THR A 119 0.50 6.31 -2.66
CA THR A 119 -0.62 7.26 -2.67
C THR A 119 -1.48 7.07 -1.44
N ILE A 120 -1.81 8.18 -0.77
CA ILE A 120 -2.51 8.18 0.52
C ILE A 120 -3.68 9.16 0.50
N GLU A 121 -4.66 8.96 1.37
CA GLU A 121 -5.74 9.92 1.55
C GLU A 121 -5.26 11.14 2.34
N ASN A 122 -5.49 12.35 1.82
CA ASN A 122 -5.08 13.58 2.52
C ASN A 122 -6.02 14.79 2.33
N SER A 123 -7.02 14.72 1.44
CA SER A 123 -7.81 15.89 1.03
C SER A 123 -8.68 16.51 2.14
N ARG A 124 -8.89 15.78 3.24
CA ARG A 124 -9.59 16.24 4.44
C ARG A 124 -8.69 16.39 5.67
N SER A 125 -7.38 16.25 5.49
CA SER A 125 -6.37 16.22 6.54
C SER A 125 -5.50 17.46 6.51
N ASP A 126 -5.08 17.94 7.68
CA ASP A 126 -4.12 19.05 7.79
C ASP A 126 -2.76 18.61 7.19
N GLU A 127 -2.15 19.44 6.35
CA GLU A 127 -0.86 19.14 5.69
C GLU A 127 0.26 18.78 6.66
N LYS A 128 0.11 19.17 7.94
CA LYS A 128 1.00 18.76 9.03
C LYS A 128 1.17 17.23 9.15
N LEU A 129 0.18 16.44 8.75
CA LEU A 129 0.31 14.97 8.74
C LEU A 129 1.38 14.47 7.75
N LEU A 130 1.75 15.29 6.76
CA LEU A 130 2.86 15.02 5.84
C LEU A 130 4.23 15.34 6.45
N SER A 131 4.29 16.09 7.55
CA SER A 131 5.57 16.36 8.24
C SER A 131 6.21 15.06 8.72
N VAL A 132 5.43 14.03 9.01
CA VAL A 132 5.87 12.68 9.41
C VAL A 132 6.82 12.03 8.38
N PHE A 133 6.67 12.37 7.10
CA PHE A 133 7.54 11.85 6.03
C PHE A 133 8.87 12.64 5.89
N ARG A 134 9.01 13.77 6.60
CA ARG A 134 10.19 14.67 6.58
C ARG A 134 10.87 14.80 7.94
N GLU A 135 10.10 14.76 9.03
CA GLU A 135 10.51 14.96 10.41
C GLU A 135 10.62 13.60 11.11
N GLY A 136 11.83 13.22 11.52
CA GLY A 136 12.10 11.95 12.20
C GLY A 136 12.31 10.75 11.27
N VAL A 137 11.93 10.88 9.99
CA VAL A 137 12.10 9.87 8.95
C VAL A 137 12.40 10.56 7.62
N THR A 138 13.36 10.05 6.84
CA THR A 138 13.58 10.50 5.45
C THR A 138 12.93 9.49 4.50
N TYR A 139 11.70 9.79 4.05
CA TYR A 139 11.03 9.00 3.02
C TYR A 139 11.65 9.34 1.65
N GLY A 140 12.54 8.48 1.17
CA GLY A 140 13.32 8.69 -0.07
C GLY A 140 12.60 8.32 -1.37
N ALA A 141 11.31 7.98 -1.31
CA ALA A 141 10.51 7.47 -2.42
C ALA A 141 9.39 8.45 -2.81
N GLY A 142 8.68 8.15 -3.90
CA GLY A 142 7.55 8.95 -4.38
C GLY A 142 6.36 8.91 -3.42
N ILE A 143 5.72 10.06 -3.22
CA ILE A 143 4.50 10.18 -2.41
C ILE A 143 3.47 11.04 -3.12
N GLY A 144 2.22 10.58 -3.14
CA GLY A 144 1.07 11.27 -3.70
C GLY A 144 -0.07 11.40 -2.69
N PRO A 145 -0.07 12.45 -1.85
CA PRO A 145 -1.19 12.75 -0.97
C PRO A 145 -2.40 13.20 -1.80
N GLY A 146 -3.58 12.63 -1.54
CA GLY A 146 -4.80 12.96 -2.27
C GLY A 146 -5.23 14.41 -2.06
N VAL A 147 -5.53 15.12 -3.16
CA VAL A 147 -5.96 16.54 -3.16
C VAL A 147 -7.45 16.73 -3.46
N TYR A 148 -8.15 15.66 -3.85
CA TYR A 148 -9.58 15.67 -4.13
C TYR A 148 -10.27 14.58 -3.32
N ASP A 149 -11.29 14.98 -2.56
CA ASP A 149 -12.16 14.10 -1.79
C ASP A 149 -13.23 13.44 -2.67
N ILE A 150 -12.97 12.18 -3.04
CA ILE A 150 -13.87 11.35 -3.85
C ILE A 150 -15.14 10.91 -3.11
N HIS A 151 -15.21 11.10 -1.79
CA HIS A 151 -16.41 10.81 -1.00
C HIS A 151 -17.42 11.96 -1.00
N SER A 152 -17.11 13.07 -1.67
CA SER A 152 -17.98 14.23 -1.81
C SER A 152 -18.44 14.41 -3.26
N PRO A 153 -19.73 14.71 -3.51
CA PRO A 153 -20.20 15.04 -4.86
C PRO A 153 -19.77 16.44 -5.30
N ARG A 154 -19.20 17.25 -4.40
CA ARG A 154 -18.72 18.60 -4.71
C ARG A 154 -17.48 18.53 -5.60
N ILE A 155 -17.47 19.34 -6.65
CA ILE A 155 -16.28 19.54 -7.48
C ILE A 155 -15.42 20.66 -6.84
N PRO A 156 -14.15 20.39 -6.46
CA PRO A 156 -13.26 21.45 -5.99
C PRO A 156 -12.85 22.37 -7.15
N THR A 157 -12.53 23.62 -6.84
CA THR A 157 -11.98 24.56 -7.82
C THR A 157 -10.52 24.25 -8.10
N ALA A 158 -9.98 24.75 -9.22
CA ALA A 158 -8.56 24.64 -9.51
C ALA A 158 -7.69 25.34 -8.44
N GLU A 159 -8.20 26.42 -7.84
CA GLU A 159 -7.54 27.19 -6.78
C GLU A 159 -7.50 26.42 -5.45
N GLU A 160 -8.48 25.55 -5.17
CA GLU A 160 -8.46 24.69 -3.98
C GLU A 160 -7.43 23.55 -4.09
N ILE A 161 -7.06 23.16 -5.31
CA ILE A 161 -6.11 22.06 -5.57
C ILE A 161 -4.66 22.54 -5.71
N ALA A 162 -4.46 23.74 -6.28
CA ALA A 162 -3.15 24.28 -6.67
C ALA A 162 -2.34 24.79 -5.48
#